data_AF-A0A7H9AKN1-F1
#
_entry.id   AF-A0A7H9AKN1-F1
#
_cell.length_a   1.000
_cell.length_b   1.000
_cell.length_c   1.000
_cell.angle_alpha   90.00
_cell.angle_beta   90.00
_cell.angle_gamma   90.00
#
_symmetry.space_group_name_H-M   'P 1'
#
loop_
_entity.id
_entity.type
_entity.pdbx_description
1 polymer ?
#
loop_
_entity_poly.entity_id
_entity_poly.type
_entity_poly.pdbx_seq_one_letter_code
_entity_poly.pdbx_strand_id
1 'polypeptide(L)'
;MELEETNRTNKMLRAKKHVDELKGFYIHLLVYILVNIFITTVTVIARINGGESFGEAFFSFASFSTAIFWGIGLAFHAAKVYNYSPFFSKDWEKRQIQKYIEKDKKESEKYSR
;
A
#
# COMPACT_ATOMS: atom_id res chain seq x y z
N MET A 1 36.13 8.11 -5.65
CA MET A 1 35.84 8.09 -4.21
C MET A 1 34.50 8.77 -3.90
N GLU A 2 34.30 10.04 -4.27
CA GLU A 2 33.01 10.76 -4.06
C GLU A 2 31.78 10.10 -4.72
N LEU A 3 31.94 9.53 -5.92
CA LEU A 3 30.86 8.81 -6.61
C LEU A 3 30.41 7.53 -5.87
N GLU A 4 31.34 6.83 -5.21
CA GLU A 4 31.00 5.64 -4.42
C GLU A 4 30.31 6.01 -3.11
N GLU A 5 30.76 7.08 -2.47
CA GLU A 5 30.15 7.61 -1.25
C GLU A 5 28.73 8.11 -1.52
N THR A 6 28.52 8.87 -2.60
CA THR A 6 27.20 9.34 -3.05
C THR A 6 26.25 8.17 -3.32
N ASN A 7 26.74 7.12 -3.99
CA ASN A 7 25.95 5.91 -4.27
C ASN A 7 25.59 5.13 -3.00
N ARG A 8 26.51 5.00 -2.04
CA ARG A 8 26.25 4.36 -0.75
C ARG A 8 25.21 5.11 0.06
N THR A 9 25.34 6.44 0.16
CA THR A 9 24.38 7.30 0.86
C THR A 9 22.99 7.21 0.25
N ASN A 10 22.88 7.24 -1.08
CA ASN A 10 21.60 7.08 -1.78
C ASN A 10 20.95 5.70 -1.53
N LYS A 11 21.73 4.61 -1.53
CA LYS A 11 21.21 3.27 -1.21
C LYS A 11 20.71 3.19 0.23
N MET A 12 21.46 3.74 1.19
CA MET A 12 21.07 3.79 2.61
C MET A 12 19.79 4.61 2.81
N LEU A 13 19.67 5.76 2.15
CA LEU A 13 18.47 6.61 2.22
C LEU A 13 17.23 5.88 1.68
N ARG A 14 17.36 5.19 0.54
CA ARG A 14 16.26 4.38 -0.04
C ARG A 14 15.85 3.24 0.89
N ALA A 15 16.82 2.52 1.46
CA ALA A 15 16.55 1.45 2.42
C ALA A 15 15.82 1.99 3.67
N LYS A 16 16.27 3.13 4.22
CA LYS A 16 15.63 3.77 5.37
C LYS A 16 14.19 4.18 5.05
N LYS A 17 13.96 4.83 3.92
CA LYS A 17 12.61 5.22 3.46
C LYS A 17 11.68 4.02 3.35
N HIS A 18 12.16 2.91 2.80
CA HIS A 18 11.37 1.69 2.67
C HIS A 18 10.99 1.09 4.04
N VAL A 19 11.92 1.11 5.01
CA VAL A 19 11.62 0.67 6.39
C VAL A 19 10.57 1.57 7.05
N ASP A 20 10.65 2.87 6.84
CA ASP A 20 9.67 3.82 7.40
C ASP A 20 8.27 3.63 6.77
N GLU A 21 8.20 3.37 5.45
CA GLU A 21 6.96 3.00 4.76
C GLU A 21 6.38 1.68 5.30
N LEU A 22 7.24 0.67 5.54
CA LEU A 22 6.84 -0.61 6.10
C LEU A 22 6.26 -0.46 7.53
N LYS A 23 6.90 0.35 8.38
CA LYS A 23 6.37 0.68 9.71
C LYS A 23 5.00 1.36 9.61
N GLY A 24 4.87 2.34 8.71
CA GLY A 24 3.60 3.01 8.46
C GLY A 24 2.49 2.04 8.05
N PHE A 25 2.80 1.06 7.20
CA PHE A 25 1.88 0.00 6.84
C PHE A 25 1.46 -0.87 8.02
N TYR A 26 2.39 -1.33 8.86
CA TYR A 26 2.05 -2.13 10.03
C TYR A 26 1.19 -1.38 11.05
N ILE A 27 1.43 -0.08 11.25
CA ILE A 27 0.57 0.75 12.09
C ILE A 27 -0.83 0.82 11.48
N HIS A 28 -0.95 1.09 10.17
CA HIS A 28 -2.24 1.13 9.49
C HIS A 28 -2.99 -0.21 9.58
N LEU A 29 -2.29 -1.33 9.38
CA LEU A 29 -2.84 -2.68 9.53
C LEU A 29 -3.32 -2.95 10.96
N LEU A 30 -2.53 -2.58 11.97
CA LEU A 30 -2.90 -2.76 13.37
C LEU A 30 -4.16 -1.96 13.72
N VAL A 31 -4.20 -0.67 13.34
CA VAL A 31 -5.37 0.20 13.54
C VAL A 31 -6.59 -0.38 12.83
N TYR A 32 -6.43 -0.82 11.58
CA TYR A 32 -7.49 -1.47 10.81
C TYR A 32 -8.07 -2.68 11.56
N ILE A 33 -7.23 -3.58 12.08
CA ILE A 33 -7.70 -4.77 12.80
C ILE A 33 -8.45 -4.37 14.08
N LEU A 34 -7.84 -3.53 14.93
CA LEU A 34 -8.41 -3.17 16.22
C LEU A 34 -9.74 -2.41 16.08
N VAL A 35 -9.80 -1.44 15.16
CA VAL A 35 -11.01 -0.64 14.92
C VAL A 35 -12.12 -1.50 14.34
N ASN A 36 -11.82 -2.38 13.37
CA ASN A 36 -12.86 -3.23 12.79
C ASN A 36 -13.39 -4.27 13.79
N ILE A 37 -12.52 -4.88 14.62
CA ILE A 37 -12.99 -5.74 15.71
C ILE A 37 -13.94 -4.97 16.62
N PHE A 38 -13.56 -3.77 17.06
CA PHE A 38 -14.39 -2.94 17.92
C PHE A 38 -15.75 -2.60 17.28
N ILE A 39 -15.75 -2.13 16.03
CA ILE A 39 -16.99 -1.78 15.30
C ILE A 39 -17.88 -3.00 15.12
N THR A 40 -17.33 -4.13 14.68
CA THR A 40 -18.10 -5.37 14.49
C THR A 40 -18.68 -5.85 15.82
N THR A 41 -17.90 -5.85 16.91
CA THR A 41 -18.41 -6.25 18.24
C THR A 41 -19.55 -5.35 18.71
N VAL A 42 -19.39 -4.02 18.65
CA VAL A 42 -20.44 -3.08 19.07
C VAL A 42 -21.69 -3.23 18.21
N THR A 43 -21.53 -3.35 16.89
CA THR A 43 -22.64 -3.51 15.95
C THR A 43 -23.42 -4.80 16.19
N VAL A 44 -22.71 -5.92 16.39
CA VAL A 44 -23.33 -7.22 16.66
C VAL A 44 -24.09 -7.20 17.99
N ILE A 45 -23.49 -6.66 19.06
CA ILE A 45 -24.16 -6.54 20.36
C ILE A 45 -25.42 -5.67 20.26
N ALA A 46 -25.34 -4.53 19.59
CA ALA A 46 -26.49 -3.64 19.41
C ALA A 46 -27.65 -4.33 18.68
N ARG A 47 -27.36 -5.15 17.67
CA ARG A 47 -28.36 -5.87 16.89
C ARG A 47 -28.97 -7.06 17.64
N ILE A 48 -28.17 -7.77 18.42
CA ILE A 48 -28.68 -8.82 19.33
C ILE A 48 -29.63 -8.21 20.37
N ASN A 49 -29.26 -7.08 20.97
CA ASN A 49 -30.14 -6.35 21.89
C ASN A 49 -31.42 -5.82 21.21
N GLY A 50 -31.37 -5.63 19.89
CA GLY A 50 -32.53 -5.29 19.06
C GLY A 50 -33.43 -6.48 18.69
N GLY A 51 -33.11 -7.69 19.15
CA GLY A 51 -33.92 -8.89 18.94
C GLY A 51 -33.45 -9.82 17.82
N GLU A 52 -32.32 -9.51 17.17
CA GLU A 52 -31.72 -10.41 16.17
C GLU A 52 -30.99 -11.59 16.82
N SER A 53 -30.98 -12.74 16.14
CA SER A 53 -30.10 -13.85 16.53
C SER A 53 -28.62 -13.50 16.28
N PHE A 54 -27.70 -14.19 16.96
CA PHE A 54 -26.26 -13.99 16.73
C PHE A 54 -25.87 -14.16 15.26
N GLY A 55 -26.46 -15.14 14.56
CA GLY A 55 -26.18 -15.40 13.15
C GLY A 55 -26.59 -14.23 12.25
N GLU A 56 -27.79 -13.69 12.43
CA GLU A 56 -28.30 -12.54 11.67
C GLU A 56 -27.51 -11.26 11.99
N ALA A 57 -27.16 -11.07 13.26
CA ALA A 57 -26.36 -9.95 13.73
C ALA A 57 -24.94 -9.97 13.14
N PHE A 58 -24.29 -11.14 13.17
CA PHE A 58 -22.90 -11.32 12.75
C PHE A 58 -22.75 -11.34 11.23
N PHE A 59 -23.53 -12.15 10.50
CA PHE A 59 -23.38 -12.32 9.05
C PHE A 59 -24.00 -11.20 8.21
N SER A 60 -24.52 -10.15 8.83
CA SER A 60 -25.00 -8.99 8.08
C SER A 60 -23.87 -8.26 7.39
N PHE A 61 -24.16 -7.85 6.16
CA PHE A 61 -23.30 -6.98 5.38
C PHE A 61 -22.90 -5.69 6.14
N ALA A 62 -23.79 -5.16 6.98
CA ALA A 62 -23.51 -3.97 7.78
C ALA A 62 -22.31 -4.18 8.72
N SER A 63 -22.17 -5.37 9.30
CA SER A 63 -21.13 -5.72 10.28
C SER A 63 -19.71 -5.76 9.68
N PHE A 64 -19.61 -5.88 8.34
CA PHE A 64 -18.33 -5.98 7.63
C PHE A 64 -18.13 -4.91 6.54
N SER A 65 -19.14 -4.11 6.22
CA SER A 65 -19.06 -3.11 5.15
C SER A 65 -17.90 -2.13 5.37
N THR A 66 -17.72 -1.63 6.60
CA THR A 66 -16.58 -0.77 6.98
C THR A 66 -15.24 -1.45 6.73
N ALA A 67 -15.09 -2.71 7.16
CA ALA A 67 -13.88 -3.49 6.95
C ALA A 67 -13.59 -3.67 5.46
N ILE A 68 -14.60 -3.98 4.65
CA ILE A 68 -14.44 -4.19 3.20
C ILE A 68 -13.92 -2.91 2.53
N PHE A 69 -14.57 -1.76 2.75
CA PHE A 69 -14.16 -0.52 2.09
C PHE A 69 -12.79 -0.02 2.56
N TRP A 70 -12.48 -0.13 3.85
CA TRP A 70 -11.15 0.23 4.36
C TRP A 70 -10.07 -0.77 3.93
N GLY A 71 -10.44 -2.05 3.77
CA GLY A 71 -9.57 -3.11 3.29
C GLY A 71 -9.04 -2.83 1.89
N ILE A 72 -9.83 -2.16 1.03
CA ILE A 72 -9.36 -1.69 -0.28
C ILE A 72 -8.21 -0.68 -0.12
N GLY A 73 -8.36 0.31 0.76
CA GLY A 73 -7.30 1.29 1.05
C GLY A 73 -6.05 0.65 1.65
N LEU A 74 -6.23 -0.32 2.55
CA LEU A 74 -5.14 -1.11 3.11
C LEU A 74 -4.41 -1.93 2.04
N ALA A 75 -5.14 -2.52 1.09
CA ALA A 75 -4.56 -3.26 -0.03
C ALA A 75 -3.73 -2.35 -0.94
N PHE A 76 -4.18 -1.12 -1.23
CA PHE A 76 -3.38 -0.15 -1.97
C PHE A 76 -2.12 0.27 -1.21
N HIS A 77 -2.19 0.44 0.11
CA HIS A 77 -1.01 0.73 0.93
C HIS A 77 -0.01 -0.43 0.89
N ALA A 78 -0.49 -1.67 1.01
CA ALA A 78 0.34 -2.87 0.86
C ALA A 78 1.01 -2.93 -0.51
N ALA A 79 0.25 -2.73 -1.60
CA ALA A 79 0.77 -2.72 -2.96
C ALA A 79 1.91 -1.70 -3.14
N LYS A 80 1.73 -0.48 -2.60
CA LYS A 80 2.77 0.55 -2.60
C LYS A 80 4.02 0.12 -1.83
N VAL A 81 3.86 -0.34 -0.59
CA VAL A 81 5.00 -0.69 0.30
C VAL A 81 5.80 -1.85 -0.26
N TYR A 82 5.14 -2.87 -0.78
CA TYR A 82 5.81 -4.05 -1.34
C TYR A 82 6.27 -3.87 -2.79
N ASN A 83 6.12 -2.66 -3.37
CA ASN A 83 6.32 -2.41 -4.80
C ASN A 83 5.62 -3.47 -5.67
N TYR A 84 4.48 -3.96 -5.19
CA TYR A 84 3.67 -4.91 -5.91
C TYR A 84 2.72 -4.09 -6.77
N SER A 85 2.95 -4.12 -8.08
CA SER A 85 2.00 -3.57 -9.04
C SER A 85 1.09 -4.72 -9.51
N PRO A 86 -0.13 -4.87 -8.95
CA PRO A 86 -1.06 -5.92 -9.39
C PRO A 86 -1.45 -5.76 -10.87
N PHE A 87 -1.29 -4.57 -11.44
CA PHE A 87 -1.70 -4.23 -12.80
C PHE A 87 -0.53 -4.18 -13.80
N PHE A 88 0.72 -3.95 -13.36
CA PHE A 88 1.87 -3.79 -14.26
C PHE A 88 2.98 -4.79 -13.95
N SER A 89 3.37 -5.61 -14.94
CA SER A 89 4.48 -6.55 -14.78
C SER A 89 5.83 -5.83 -14.70
N LYS A 90 6.83 -6.45 -14.05
CA LYS A 90 8.21 -5.92 -14.01
C LYS A 90 8.79 -5.67 -15.40
N ASP A 91 8.39 -6.46 -16.40
CA ASP A 91 8.81 -6.26 -17.80
C ASP A 91 8.21 -5.00 -18.42
N TRP A 92 6.97 -4.65 -18.05
CA TRP A 92 6.38 -3.38 -18.46
C TRP A 92 7.15 -2.20 -17.86
N GLU A 93 7.45 -2.23 -16.55
CA GLU A 93 8.24 -1.17 -15.91
C GLU A 93 9.63 -1.02 -16.55
N LYS A 94 10.33 -2.14 -16.76
CA LYS A 94 11.65 -2.15 -17.41
C LYS A 94 11.61 -1.51 -18.81
N ARG A 95 10.57 -1.81 -19.60
CA ARG A 95 10.36 -1.20 -20.92
C ARG A 95 10.11 0.31 -20.84
N GLN A 96 9.33 0.78 -19.86
CA GLN A 96 9.10 2.22 -19.70
C GLN A 96 10.37 2.95 -19.28
N ILE A 97 11.13 2.40 -18.32
CA ILE A 97 12.40 2.99 -17.89
C ILE A 97 13.36 3.11 -19.08
N GLN A 98 13.51 2.07 -19.90
CA GLN A 98 14.34 2.16 -21.10
C GLN A 98 13.86 3.22 -22.09
N LYS A 99 12.54 3.35 -22.31
CA LYS A 99 12.00 4.41 -23.17
C LYS A 99 12.36 5.80 -22.67
N TYR A 100 12.32 6.04 -21.36
CA TYR A 100 12.70 7.33 -20.79
C TYR A 100 14.20 7.59 -20.95
N ILE A 101 15.06 6.63 -20.64
CA ILE A 101 16.52 6.77 -20.82
C ILE A 101 16.87 7.06 -22.29
N GLU A 102 16.22 6.36 -23.23
CA GLU A 102 16.49 6.55 -24.65
C GLU A 102 16.00 7.91 -25.16
N LYS A 103 14.88 8.42 -24.63
CA LYS A 103 14.43 9.79 -24.91
C LYS A 103 15.41 10.84 -24.39
N ASP A 104 15.86 10.69 -23.15
CA ASP A 104 16.82 11.59 -22.50
C ASP A 104 18.16 11.63 -23.27
N LYS A 105 18.62 10.47 -23.72
CA LYS A 105 19.80 10.34 -24.59
C LYS A 105 19.60 11.08 -25.93
N LYS A 106 18.45 10.92 -26.58
CA LYS A 106 18.15 11.61 -27.86
C LYS A 106 18.04 13.13 -27.68
N GLU A 107 17.48 13.61 -26.56
CA GLU A 107 17.43 15.05 -26.26
C GLU A 107 18.84 15.60 -26.00
N SER A 108 19.64 14.95 -25.16
CA SER A 108 21.03 15.41 -24.91
C SER A 108 21.88 15.44 -26.19
N GLU A 109 21.76 14.45 -27.08
CA GLU A 109 22.44 14.45 -28.40
C GLU A 109 21.98 15.59 -29.32
N LYS A 110 20.70 16.01 -29.22
CA LYS A 110 20.14 17.12 -30.01
C LYS A 110 20.67 18.48 -29.56
N TYR A 111 20.89 18.68 -28.26
CA TYR A 111 21.43 19.93 -27.69
C TYR A 111 22.95 20.00 -27.66
N SER A 112 23.64 18.88 -27.93
CA SER A 112 25.10 18.80 -27.98
C SER A 112 25.68 18.94 -29.40
N ARG A 113 24.86 19.30 -30.39
CA ARG A 113 25.24 19.69 -31.76
C ARG A 113 24.89 21.15 -32.00
#